data_AF-A0A937T1C2-F1
#
_entry.id   AF-A0A937T1C2-F1
#
_cell.length_a   1.000
_cell.length_b   1.000
_cell.length_c   1.000
_cell.angle_alpha   90.00
_cell.angle_beta   90.00
_cell.angle_gamma   90.00
#
_symmetry.space_group_name_H-M   'P 1'
#
loop_
_entity.id
_entity.type
_entity.pdbx_description
1 polymer ?
#
loop_
_entity_poly.entity_id
_entity_poly.type
_entity_poly.pdbx_seq_one_letter_code
_entity_poly.pdbx_strand_id
1 'polypeptide(L)' 'MLILSRKVGEEIVIGGQIKVTVLKVQGGRVRLGIEAPKAIQVLRRELRKHEPILGRSHGAPSA' A
#
# COMPACT_ATOMS: atom_id res chain seq x y z
N MET A 1 -0.18 0.10 15.76
CA MET A 1 0.90 0.67 14.94
C MET A 1 2.14 -0.17 15.20
N LEU A 2 2.74 -0.76 14.17
CA LEU A 2 3.99 -1.51 14.27
C LEU A 2 5.13 -0.64 13.72
N ILE A 3 6.24 -0.52 14.45
CA ILE A 3 7.37 0.33 14.09
C ILE A 3 8.56 -0.57 13.78
N LEU A 4 9.11 -0.41 12.58
CA LEU A 4 10.27 -1.17 12.10
C LEU A 4 11.29 -0.19 11.51
N SER A 5 12.55 -0.33 11.89
CA SER A 5 13.66 0.40 11.28
C SER A 5 14.34 -0.48 10.24
N ARG A 6 14.44 0.01 9.01
CA ARG A 6 15.07 -0.68 7.86
C ARG A 6 16.16 0.20 7.26
N LYS A 7 17.27 -0.42 6.88
CA LYS A 7 18.33 0.21 6.09
C LYS A 7 17.96 0.20 4.60
N VAL A 8 18.68 0.99 3.81
CA VAL A 8 18.57 0.95 2.34
C VAL A 8 18.91 -0.46 1.86
N GLY A 9 18.06 -1.01 0.98
CA GLY A 9 18.15 -2.36 0.47
C GLY A 9 17.36 -3.40 1.28
N GLU A 10 16.89 -3.08 2.49
CA GLU A 10 16.05 -4.01 3.24
C GLU A 10 14.57 -3.89 2.86
N GLU A 11 13.85 -5.00 3.00
CA GLU A 11 12.43 -5.11 2.71
C GLU A 11 11.58 -5.48 3.93
N ILE A 12 10.30 -5.13 3.86
CA ILE A 12 9.25 -5.48 4.82
C ILE A 12 8.17 -6.23 4.05
N VAL A 13 7.81 -7.42 4.51
CA VAL A 13 6.76 -8.23 3.90
C VAL A 13 5.49 -8.17 4.74
N ILE A 14 4.37 -7.81 4.11
CA ILE A 14 3.05 -7.71 4.75
C ILE A 14 2.13 -8.74 4.11
N GLY A 15 1.58 -9.64 4.93
CA GLY A 15 0.64 -10.68 4.47
C GLY A 15 1.21 -11.65 3.43
N GLY A 16 2.54 -11.76 3.32
CA GLY A 16 3.24 -12.63 2.36
C GLY A 16 3.15 -12.20 0.88
N GLN A 17 2.38 -11.18 0.55
CA GLN A 17 2.09 -10.77 -0.83
C GLN A 17 2.51 -9.33 -1.13
N ILE A 18 2.62 -8.49 -0.11
CA ILE A 18 3.04 -7.10 -0.26
C ILE A 18 4.47 -6.97 0.23
N LYS A 19 5.36 -6.43 -0.60
CA LYS A 19 6.74 -6.13 -0.24
C LYS A 19 6.97 -4.64 -0.29
N VAL A 20 7.59 -4.10 0.75
CA VAL A 20 7.97 -2.69 0.86
C VAL A 20 9.48 -2.61 1.03
N THR A 21 10.16 -2.07 0.04
CA THR A 21 11.63 -2.02 -0.01
C THR A 21 12.12 -0.59 0.15
N VAL A 22 13.10 -0.38 1.02
CA VAL A 22 13.74 0.94 1.18
C VAL A 22 14.79 1.12 0.09
N LEU A 23 14.47 1.86 -0.97
CA LEU A 23 15.35 2.02 -2.13
C LEU A 23 16.46 3.06 -1.90
N LYS A 24 16.14 4.17 -1.23
CA LYS A 24 17.12 5.23 -0.94
C LYS A 24 16.62 6.12 0.18
N VAL A 25 17.53 6.63 1.01
CA VAL A 25 17.26 7.72 1.95
C VAL A 25 18.15 8.89 1.57
N GLN A 26 17.56 10.06 1.30
CA GLN A 26 18.30 11.28 0.96
C GLN A 26 17.52 12.52 1.37
N GLY A 27 18.18 13.44 2.08
CA GLY A 27 17.59 14.75 2.44
C GLY A 27 16.27 14.65 3.22
N GLY A 28 16.17 13.71 4.16
CA GLY A 28 14.95 13.46 4.94
C GLY A 28 13.80 12.80 4.17
N ARG A 29 13.99 12.49 2.88
CA ARG A 29 13.02 11.75 2.05
C ARG A 29 13.49 10.31 1.87
N VAL A 30 12.51 9.41 1.86
CA VAL A 30 12.74 7.98 1.61
C VAL A 30 12.07 7.59 0.30
N ARG A 31 12.81 6.92 -0.57
CA ARG A 31 12.25 6.23 -1.74
C ARG A 31 11.85 4.83 -1.30
N LEU A 32 10.57 4.52 -1.43
CA LEU A 32 10.01 3.21 -1.12
C LEU A 32 9.60 2.55 -2.44
N GLY A 33 10.06 1.32 -2.66
CA GLY A 33 9.49 0.41 -3.65
C GLY A 33 8.36 -0.35 -2.98
N ILE A 34 7.20 -0.44 -3.64
CA ILE A 34 6.06 -1.21 -3.13
C ILE A 34 5.65 -2.18 -4.23
N GLU A 35 5.78 -3.46 -3.95
CA GLU A 35 5.30 -4.54 -4.80
C GLU A 35 4.07 -5.15 -4.14
N ALA A 36 2.95 -5.13 -4.85
CA ALA A 36 1.69 -5.70 -4.38
C ALA A 36 0.94 -6.32 -5.56
N PRO A 37 0.13 -7.36 -5.33
CA PRO A 37 -0.73 -7.92 -6.37
C PRO A 37 -1.74 -6.88 -6.88
N LYS A 38 -2.15 -7.01 -8.14
CA LYS A 38 -3.07 -6.04 -8.82
C LYS A 38 -4.42 -5.85 -8.12
N ALA A 39 -4.85 -6.82 -7.32
CA ALA A 39 -6.07 -6.72 -6.52
C ALA A 39 -5.96 -5.69 -5.38
N ILE A 40 -4.74 -5.31 -4.98
CA ILE A 40 -4.49 -4.38 -3.88
C ILE A 40 -4.01 -3.05 -4.46
N GLN A 41 -4.84 -2.02 -4.29
CA GLN A 41 -4.51 -0.68 -4.75
C GLN A 41 -3.53 0.01 -3.80
N VAL A 42 -2.40 0.47 -4.33
CA VAL A 42 -1.40 1.24 -3.59
C VAL A 42 -1.55 2.71 -3.97
N LEU A 43 -1.99 3.52 -3.02
CA LEU A 43 -2.21 4.96 -3.21
C LEU A 43 -1.39 5.76 -2.21
N ARG A 44 -0.90 6.92 -2.66
CA ARG A 44 -0.38 7.92 -1.75
C ARG A 44 -1.53 8.53 -0.96
N ARG A 45 -1.31 8.79 0.33
CA ARG A 45 -2.38 9.21 1.26
C ARG A 45 -3.11 10.46 0.77
N GLU A 46 -2.36 11.40 0.21
CA GLU A 46 -2.85 12.67 -0.33
C GLU A 46 -3.71 12.51 -1.59
N LEU A 47 -3.59 11.39 -2.31
CA LEU A 47 -4.38 11.09 -3.50
C LEU A 47 -5.69 10.36 -3.20
N ARG A 48 -6.02 10.12 -1.91
CA ARG A 48 -7.33 9.60 -1.51
C ARG A 48 -8.43 10.63 -1.74
N LYS A 49 -8.76 10.90 -3.01
CA LYS A 49 -10.05 11.48 -3.40
C LYS A 49 -11.00 10.31 -3.63
N HIS A 50 -11.98 10.18 -2.73
CA HIS A 50 -13.22 9.44 -2.96
C HIS A 50 -13.09 8.12 -3.75
N GLU A 51 -12.65 7.05 -3.09
CA GLU A 51 -13.27 5.76 -3.39
C GLU A 51 -13.37 4.99 -2.09
N PRO A 52 -14.59 4.76 -1.55
CA PRO A 52 -14.75 3.81 -0.47
C PRO A 52 -14.25 2.46 -0.99
N ILE A 53 -13.28 1.90 -0.26
CA ILE A 53 -12.87 0.50 -0.32
C ILE A 53 -14.11 -0.37 -0.56
N LEU A 54 -14.09 -1.04 -1.71
CA LEU A 54 -15.17 -1.79 -2.35
C LEU A 54 -16.15 -2.42 -1.35
N GLY A 55 -17.34 -1.84 -1.30
CA GLY A 55 -18.51 -2.37 -0.62
C GLY A 55 -19.79 -2.06 -1.42
N ARG A 56 -19.71 -2.08 -2.76
CA ARG A 56 -20.93 -2.21 -3.57
C ARG A 56 -21.25 -3.69 -3.67
N SER A 57 -21.90 -4.21 -2.63
CA SER A 57 -22.90 -5.24 -2.81
C SER A 57 -23.91 -4.72 -3.83
N HIS A 58 -23.70 -5.01 -5.11
CA HIS A 58 -24.79 -5.07 -6.08
C HIS A 58 -25.66 -6.27 -5.67
N GLY A 59 -26.53 -6.05 -4.70
CA GLY A 59 -27.63 -6.92 -4.34
C GLY A 59 -28.92 -6.13 -4.40
N ALA A 60 -29.76 -6.49 -5.37
CA ALA A 60 -31.12 -6.01 -5.67
C ALA A 60 -31.21 -4.68 -6.46
N PRO A 61 -32.02 -4.66 -7.53
CA PRO A 61 -33.47 -4.58 -7.32
C PRO A 61 -34.31 -5.64 -8.07
N SER A 62 -35.38 -6.04 -7.37
CA SER A 62 -36.73 -6.31 -7.87
C SER A 62 -37.04 -7.60 -8.65
N ALA A 63 -37.63 -8.56 -7.92
CA ALA A 63 -38.87 -9.21 -8.31
C ALA A 63 -39.87 -9.05 -7.14
#